data_AF-A0A1F5NR99-F1
#
_entry.id   AF-A0A1F5NR99-F1
#
_cell.length_a   1.000
_cell.length_b   1.000
_cell.length_c   1.000
_cell.angle_alpha   90.00
_cell.angle_beta   90.00
_cell.angle_gamma   90.00
#
_symmetry.space_group_name_H-M   'P 1'
#
loop_
_entity.id
_entity.type
_entity.pdbx_description
1 polymer ?
#
loop_
_entity_poly.entity_id
_entity_poly.type
_entity_poly.pdbx_seq_one_letter_code
_entity_poly.pdbx_strand_id
1 'polypeptide(L)'
;MNEEKLTKELETYKELAKADKKIDVASLMINALQQHKQNNLTDKEKRWAYLVSLVAPPLGLIFAVKFYFSGKDDAEQAALMCGILTTVSIMLVILFGKFLFSGTGVSLDQVQQIRPSDLEGL
;
A
#
# COMPACT_ATOMS: atom_id res chain seq x y z
N MET A 1 11.50 3.80 13.28
CA MET A 1 11.25 3.58 14.72
C MET A 1 11.66 2.18 15.20
N ASN A 2 11.64 1.13 14.36
CA ASN A 2 11.99 -0.24 14.80
C ASN A 2 13.50 -0.57 14.76
N GLU A 3 14.27 0.05 13.86
CA GLU A 3 15.74 -0.11 13.85
C GLU A 3 16.37 0.32 15.17
N GLU A 4 15.88 1.39 15.81
CA GLU A 4 16.35 1.81 17.13
C GLU A 4 16.09 0.77 18.22
N LYS A 5 14.95 0.05 18.17
CA LYS A 5 14.65 -1.04 19.13
C LYS A 5 15.58 -2.21 18.93
N LEU A 6 15.77 -2.65 17.67
CA LEU A 6 16.68 -3.75 17.36
C LEU A 6 18.12 -3.39 17.73
N THR A 7 18.53 -2.13 17.47
CA THR A 7 19.88 -1.66 17.82
C THR A 7 20.08 -1.63 19.33
N LYS A 8 19.08 -1.19 20.11
CA LYS A 8 19.11 -1.23 21.59
C LYS A 8 19.17 -2.65 22.14
N GLU A 9 18.42 -3.60 21.58
CA GLU A 9 18.48 -5.02 21.98
C GLU A 9 19.86 -5.63 21.66
N LEU A 10 20.41 -5.33 20.48
CA LEU A 10 21.75 -5.79 20.09
C LEU A 10 22.84 -5.17 20.97
N GLU A 11 22.70 -3.90 21.36
CA GLU A 11 23.61 -3.25 22.31
C GLU A 11 23.53 -3.90 23.70
N THR A 12 22.33 -4.19 24.21
CA THR A 12 22.17 -4.89 25.50
C THR A 12 22.77 -6.29 25.46
N TYR A 13 22.59 -7.05 24.36
CA TYR A 13 23.24 -8.35 24.20
C TYR A 13 24.77 -8.23 24.14
N LYS A 14 25.31 -7.17 23.53
CA LYS A 14 26.75 -6.90 23.46
C LYS A 14 27.34 -6.50 24.82
N GLU A 15 26.58 -5.80 25.67
CA GLU A 15 26.98 -5.50 27.04
C GLU A 15 26.94 -6.74 27.94
N LEU A 16 25.90 -7.57 27.80
CA LEU A 16 25.80 -8.86 28.49
C LEU A 16 26.93 -9.83 28.09
N ALA A 17 27.36 -9.80 26.82
CA ALA A 17 28.53 -10.55 26.33
C ALA A 17 29.85 -10.16 26.98
N LYS A 18 30.00 -8.86 27.32
CA LYS A 18 31.18 -8.35 28.03
C LYS A 18 31.16 -8.73 29.51
N ALA A 19 29.97 -8.81 30.11
CA ALA A 19 29.79 -9.15 31.51
C ALA A 19 29.91 -10.66 31.78
N ASP A 20 29.45 -11.52 30.88
CA ASP A 20 29.45 -12.98 31.09
C ASP A 20 29.76 -13.77 29.80
N LYS A 21 30.99 -14.30 29.71
CA LYS A 21 31.48 -15.09 28.56
C LYS A 21 30.77 -16.44 28.37
N LYS A 22 29.96 -16.89 29.34
CA LYS A 22 29.19 -18.14 29.23
C LYS A 22 27.91 -17.99 28.42
N ILE A 23 27.45 -16.77 28.16
CA ILE A 23 26.22 -16.54 27.41
C ILE A 23 26.53 -16.64 25.92
N ASP A 24 25.85 -17.55 25.22
CA ASP A 24 25.95 -17.70 23.77
C ASP A 24 25.17 -16.58 23.06
N VAL A 25 25.81 -15.42 23.02
CA VAL A 25 25.28 -14.16 22.46
C VAL A 25 24.99 -14.32 20.97
N ALA A 26 25.71 -15.19 20.27
CA ALA A 26 25.44 -15.48 18.87
C ALA A 26 24.05 -16.12 18.70
N SER A 27 23.70 -17.09 19.55
CA SER A 27 22.37 -17.70 19.55
C SER A 27 21.26 -16.72 19.91
N LEU A 28 21.48 -15.81 20.88
CA LEU A 28 20.51 -14.76 21.23
C LEU A 28 20.32 -13.72 20.11
N MET A 29 21.41 -13.27 19.48
CA MET A 29 21.34 -12.37 18.32
C MET A 29 20.61 -13.02 17.14
N ILE A 30 20.90 -14.29 16.85
CA ILE A 30 20.23 -15.03 15.77
C ILE A 30 18.73 -15.14 16.04
N ASN A 31 18.33 -15.43 17.29
CA ASN A 31 16.93 -15.55 17.66
C ASN A 31 16.19 -14.20 17.56
N ALA A 32 16.81 -13.11 18.04
CA ALA A 32 16.27 -11.76 17.91
C ALA A 32 16.11 -11.33 16.44
N LEU A 33 17.10 -11.63 15.58
CA LEU A 33 17.03 -11.40 14.14
C LEU A 33 15.92 -12.22 13.46
N GLN A 34 15.74 -13.49 13.84
CA GLN A 34 14.68 -14.34 13.32
C GLN A 34 13.29 -13.84 13.73
N GLN A 35 13.13 -13.46 14.99
CA GLN A 35 11.87 -12.96 15.53
C GLN A 35 11.47 -11.63 14.90
N HIS A 36 12.43 -10.71 14.69
CA HIS A 36 12.21 -9.48 13.94
C HIS A 36 11.81 -9.74 12.48
N LYS A 37 12.43 -10.74 11.82
CA LYS A 37 12.07 -11.13 10.45
C LYS A 37 10.66 -11.73 10.37
N GLN A 38 10.23 -12.48 11.38
CA GLN A 38 8.87 -13.06 11.45
C GLN A 38 7.79 -12.01 11.76
N ASN A 39 8.12 -10.97 12.51
CA ASN A 39 7.21 -9.85 12.79
C ASN A 39 7.00 -8.91 11.59
N ASN A 40 7.82 -9.02 10.55
CA ASN A 40 7.67 -8.25 9.32
C ASN A 40 6.76 -8.93 8.30
N LEU A 41 6.16 -8.12 7.43
CA LEU A 41 5.41 -8.63 6.28
C LEU A 41 6.36 -9.32 5.31
N THR A 42 5.94 -10.47 4.76
CA THR A 42 6.76 -11.18 3.78
C THR A 42 6.86 -10.34 2.50
N ASP A 43 8.02 -10.33 1.84
CA ASP A 43 8.22 -9.58 0.59
C ASP A 43 7.19 -9.91 -0.50
N LYS A 44 6.74 -11.17 -0.53
CA LYS A 44 5.66 -11.62 -1.43
C LYS A 44 4.33 -10.93 -1.10
N GLU A 45 3.97 -10.81 0.18
CA GLU A 45 2.75 -10.15 0.63
C GLU A 45 2.78 -8.66 0.29
N LYS A 46 3.93 -7.99 0.51
CA LYS A 46 4.12 -6.57 0.14
C LYS A 46 3.97 -6.35 -1.36
N ARG A 47 4.62 -7.18 -2.20
CA ARG A 47 4.54 -7.07 -3.67
C ARG A 47 3.12 -7.26 -4.20
N TRP A 48 2.40 -8.26 -3.71
CA TRP A 48 1.01 -8.49 -4.10
C TRP A 48 0.10 -7.34 -3.69
N ALA A 49 0.28 -6.81 -2.48
CA ALA A 49 -0.49 -5.66 -2.01
C ALA A 49 -0.30 -4.40 -2.87
N TYR A 50 0.93 -4.11 -3.27
CA TYR A 50 1.21 -2.96 -4.14
C TYR A 50 0.65 -3.16 -5.54
N LEU A 51 0.76 -4.36 -6.11
CA LEU A 51 0.17 -4.70 -7.40
C LEU A 51 -1.35 -4.55 -7.39
N VAL A 52 -2.01 -5.08 -6.36
CA VAL A 52 -3.47 -4.97 -6.23
C VAL A 52 -3.90 -3.51 -6.03
N SER A 53 -3.16 -2.74 -5.23
CA SER A 53 -3.45 -1.31 -5.03
C SER A 53 -3.29 -0.48 -6.30
N LEU A 54 -2.39 -0.89 -7.20
CA LEU A 54 -2.20 -0.22 -8.49
C LEU A 54 -3.31 -0.57 -9.50
N VAL A 55 -3.59 -1.87 -9.66
CA VAL A 55 -4.48 -2.40 -10.71
C VAL A 55 -5.96 -2.25 -10.34
N ALA A 56 -6.28 -2.38 -9.05
CA ALA A 56 -7.63 -2.29 -8.53
C ALA A 56 -7.64 -1.37 -7.29
N PRO A 57 -7.59 -0.04 -7.47
CA PRO A 57 -7.56 0.92 -6.37
C PRO A 57 -8.59 0.66 -5.25
N PRO A 58 -9.88 0.34 -5.50
CA PRO A 58 -10.81 0.03 -4.41
C PRO A 58 -10.45 -1.24 -3.63
N LEU A 59 -9.77 -2.22 -4.24
CA LEU A 59 -9.26 -3.41 -3.55
C LEU A 59 -7.97 -3.13 -2.78
N GLY A 60 -7.17 -2.14 -3.19
CA GLY A 60 -5.97 -1.69 -2.48
C GLY A 60 -6.24 -1.22 -1.05
N LEU A 61 -7.37 -0.54 -0.84
CA LEU A 61 -7.83 -0.11 0.49
C LEU A 61 -8.12 -1.28 1.43
N ILE A 62 -8.64 -2.40 0.92
CA ILE A 62 -8.89 -3.60 1.73
C ILE A 62 -7.57 -4.17 2.27
N PHE A 63 -6.52 -4.16 1.44
CA PHE A 63 -5.18 -4.55 1.87
C PHE A 63 -4.59 -3.57 2.88
N ALA A 64 -4.79 -2.26 2.70
CA ALA A 64 -4.35 -1.26 3.67
C ALA A 64 -4.99 -1.48 5.05
N VAL A 65 -6.31 -1.72 5.11
CA VAL A 65 -7.02 -2.02 6.36
C VAL A 65 -6.53 -3.34 6.96
N LYS A 66 -6.37 -4.38 6.13
CA LYS A 66 -5.86 -5.69 6.58
C LYS A 66 -4.47 -5.57 7.21
N PHE A 67 -3.57 -4.77 6.63
CA PHE A 67 -2.24 -4.54 7.19
C PHE A 67 -2.28 -3.67 8.43
N TYR A 68 -3.12 -2.63 8.46
CA TYR A 68 -3.31 -1.81 9.65
C TYR A 68 -3.70 -2.65 10.88
N PHE A 69 -4.55 -3.67 10.70
CA PHE A 69 -4.95 -4.59 11.77
C PHE A 69 -4.00 -5.77 11.99
N SER A 70 -2.97 -5.98 11.15
CA SER A 70 -2.13 -7.18 11.24
C SER A 70 -1.11 -7.14 12.38
N GLY A 71 -0.97 -6.00 13.08
CA GLY A 71 -0.05 -5.85 14.22
C GLY A 71 1.42 -6.14 13.92
N LYS A 72 1.80 -6.19 12.65
CA LYS A 72 3.17 -6.44 12.19
C LYS A 72 3.89 -5.10 12.09
N ASP A 73 5.17 -5.08 12.44
CA ASP A 73 5.91 -3.83 12.59
C ASP A 73 6.01 -3.02 11.28
N ASP A 74 6.10 -3.70 10.14
CA ASP A 74 6.12 -3.09 8.81
C ASP A 74 4.74 -2.77 8.22
N ALA A 75 3.66 -3.13 8.91
CA ALA A 75 2.31 -3.09 8.33
C ALA A 75 1.72 -1.69 8.27
N GLU A 76 2.07 -0.81 9.20
CA GLU A 76 1.66 0.59 9.17
C GLU A 76 2.27 1.32 7.96
N GLN A 77 3.56 1.10 7.69
CA GLN A 77 4.24 1.68 6.53
C GLN A 77 3.71 1.11 5.22
N ALA A 78 3.43 -0.20 5.17
CA ALA A 78 2.83 -0.84 4.00
C ALA A 78 1.39 -0.35 3.73
N ALA A 79 0.59 -0.14 4.78
CA ALA A 79 -0.76 0.43 4.68
C ALA A 79 -0.72 1.88 4.18
N LEU A 80 0.21 2.69 4.70
CA LEU A 80 0.39 4.07 4.28
C LEU A 80 0.82 4.17 2.81
N MET A 81 1.74 3.31 2.36
CA MET A 81 2.09 3.19 0.94
C MET A 81 0.90 2.76 0.08
N CYS A 82 0.13 1.75 0.49
CA CYS A 82 -1.07 1.33 -0.26
C CYS A 82 -2.11 2.46 -0.34
N GLY A 83 -2.30 3.23 0.73
CA GLY A 83 -3.19 4.38 0.76
C GLY A 83 -2.78 5.47 -0.24
N ILE A 84 -1.49 5.82 -0.27
CA ILE A 84 -0.94 6.79 -1.25
C ILE A 84 -1.12 6.27 -2.68
N LEU A 85 -0.72 5.03 -2.96
CA LEU A 85 -0.85 4.41 -4.28
C LEU A 85 -2.30 4.40 -4.77
N THR A 86 -3.23 4.04 -3.89
CA THR A 86 -4.66 4.03 -4.18
C THR A 86 -5.17 5.43 -4.51
N THR A 87 -4.77 6.43 -3.71
CA THR A 87 -5.16 7.83 -3.92
C THR A 87 -4.66 8.36 -5.26
N VAL A 88 -3.39 8.12 -5.58
CA VAL A 88 -2.79 8.52 -6.86
C VAL A 88 -3.47 7.81 -8.04
N SER A 89 -3.76 6.52 -7.91
CA SER A 89 -4.45 5.75 -8.94
C SER A 89 -5.86 6.29 -9.21
N ILE A 90 -6.64 6.61 -8.15
CA ILE A 90 -7.96 7.23 -8.28
C ILE A 90 -7.86 8.59 -8.98
N MET A 91 -6.89 9.42 -8.59
CA MET A 91 -6.68 10.73 -9.20
C MET A 91 -6.37 10.59 -10.70
N LEU A 92 -5.49 9.65 -11.07
CA LEU A 92 -5.16 9.36 -12.47
C LEU A 92 -6.38 8.87 -13.24
N VAL A 93 -7.19 7.97 -12.69
CA VAL A 93 -8.42 7.49 -13.34
C VAL A 93 -9.39 8.64 -13.60
N ILE A 94 -9.58 9.56 -12.65
CA ILE A 94 -10.44 10.73 -12.83
C ILE A 94 -9.89 11.66 -13.91
N LEU A 95 -8.58 11.91 -13.90
CA LEU A 95 -7.92 12.79 -14.86
C LEU A 95 -7.93 12.20 -16.27
N PHE A 96 -7.66 10.90 -16.39
CA PHE A 96 -7.72 10.17 -17.65
C PHE A 96 -9.15 10.07 -18.18
N GLY A 97 -10.13 9.86 -17.29
CA GLY A 97 -11.55 9.95 -17.62
C GLY A 97 -11.90 11.32 -18.18
N LYS A 98 -11.51 12.40 -17.49
CA LYS A 98 -11.73 13.77 -18.01
C LYS A 98 -11.07 14.00 -19.36
N PHE A 99 -9.86 13.48 -19.59
CA PHE A 99 -9.16 13.60 -20.87
C PHE A 99 -9.85 12.80 -22.00
N LEU A 100 -10.32 11.58 -21.72
CA LEU A 100 -11.05 10.78 -22.69
C LEU A 100 -12.41 11.39 -23.03
N PHE A 101 -13.15 11.86 -22.03
CA PHE A 101 -14.48 12.44 -22.20
C PHE A 101 -14.48 13.93 -22.60
N SER A 102 -13.35 14.64 -22.50
CA SER A 102 -13.20 15.99 -23.06
C SER A 102 -13.10 15.99 -24.58
N GLY A 103 -12.78 14.85 -25.20
CA GLY A 103 -12.76 14.68 -26.66
C GLY A 103 -14.11 14.26 -27.26
N THR A 104 -14.98 13.59 -26.49
CA THR A 104 -16.31 13.14 -26.96
C THR A 104 -17.37 14.21 -26.78
N GLY A 105 -17.07 15.45 -27.17
CA GLY A 105 -17.93 16.62 -26.99
C GLY A 105 -19.35 16.39 -27.52
N VAL A 106 -20.24 15.88 -26.67
CA VAL A 106 -21.68 16.04 -26.83
C VAL A 106 -21.95 17.42 -26.26
N SER A 107 -21.76 18.44 -27.09
CA SER A 107 -22.30 19.77 -26.82
C SER A 107 -23.79 19.59 -26.54
N LEU A 108 -24.29 20.17 -25.45
CA LEU A 108 -25.73 20.21 -25.15
C LEU A 108 -26.54 20.80 -26.33
N ASP A 109 -25.90 21.57 -27.21
CA ASP A 109 -26.44 22.06 -28.48
C ASP A 109 -26.80 20.94 -29.48
N GLN A 110 -26.13 19.79 -29.45
CA GLN A 110 -26.40 18.67 -30.37
C GLN A 110 -27.64 17.87 -29.93
N VAL A 111 -28.01 17.92 -28.65
CA VAL A 111 -29.27 17.36 -28.14
C VAL A 111 -30.46 18.27 -28.45
N GLN A 112 -30.24 19.58 -28.60
CA GLN A 112 -31.28 20.55 -29.01
C GLN A 112 -31.55 20.57 -30.52
N GLN A 113 -30.70 19.95 -31.34
CA GLN A 113 -30.85 19.92 -32.80
C GLN A 113 -31.69 18.75 -33.34
N ILE A 114 -32.13 17.80 -32.51
CA ILE A 114 -33.17 16.85 -32.92
C ILE A 114 -34.51 17.60 -32.95
N ARG A 115 -34.84 18.16 -34.11
CA ARG A 115 -36.13 18.82 -34.32
C ARG A 115 -37.23 17.76 -34.39
N PRO A 116 -38.38 17.96 -33.72
CA PRO A 116 -39.52 17.05 -33.82
C PRO A 116 -40.12 16.97 -35.25
N SER A 117 -39.71 17.84 -36.17
CA SER A 117 -40.12 17.82 -37.59
C SER A 117 -39.60 16.62 -38.38
N ASP A 118 -38.59 15.89 -37.89
CA ASP A 118 -38.07 14.70 -38.56
C ASP A 118 -38.88 13.42 -38.22
N LEU A 119 -39.92 13.52 -37.38
CA LEU A 119 -40.78 12.41 -36.97
C LEU A 119 -42.14 12.38 -37.68
N GLU A 120 -42.48 13.35 -38.53
CA GLU A 120 -43.77 13.42 -39.25
C GLU A 120 -43.76 12.78 -40.65
N GLY A 121 -42.68 12.08 -41.02
CA GLY A 121 -42.52 11.46 -42.34
C GLY A 121 -42.64 9.93 -42.41
N LEU A 122 -43.13 9.26 -41.36
CA LEU A 122 -43.27 7.80 -41.29
C LEU A 122 -44.73 7.38 -41.05
#